data_AF-A0A377TVJ8-F1
#
_entry.id   AF-A0A377TVJ8-F1
#
_cell.length_a   1.000
_cell.length_b   1.000
_cell.length_c   1.000
_cell.angle_alpha   90.00
_cell.angle_beta   90.00
_cell.angle_gamma   90.00
#
_symmetry.space_group_name_H-M   'P 1'
#
loop_
_entity.id
_entity.type
_entity.pdbx_description
1 polymer ?
#
loop_
_entity_poly.entity_id
_entity_poly.type
_entity_poly.pdbx_seq_one_letter_code
_entity_poly.pdbx_strand_id
1 'polypeptide(L)'
;MKNPTLLQCFHWYYPTGGELWPEVEALAPSLNEIGINMVWLPPAYKGASGGYSVGYDTYDLFDLGEFDQKGSVATKYGDKAQLLAAINALKEHNIAVLLDVVVNHKMGADEKEALRVQRVDEAGSYAN
;
A
#
# COMPACT_ATOMS: atom_id res chain seq x y z
N MET A 1 27.25 1.32 15.15
CA MET A 1 26.23 1.22 14.08
C MET A 1 25.11 0.32 14.60
N LYS A 2 23.84 0.70 14.46
CA LYS A 2 22.71 -0.19 14.76
C LYS A 2 22.50 -1.13 13.56
N ASN A 3 22.22 -2.41 13.80
CA ASN A 3 21.91 -3.37 12.73
C ASN A 3 20.57 -2.98 12.06
N PRO A 4 20.45 -3.06 10.73
CA PRO A 4 19.16 -2.89 10.06
C PRO A 4 18.17 -3.97 10.50
N THR A 5 16.99 -3.55 10.96
CA THR A 5 15.89 -4.44 11.37
C THR A 5 14.59 -3.90 10.78
N LEU A 6 13.99 -4.70 9.89
CA LEU A 6 12.77 -4.36 9.16
C LEU A 6 11.54 -4.94 9.86
N LEU A 7 10.49 -4.13 9.97
CA LEU A 7 9.14 -4.56 10.32
C LEU A 7 8.21 -4.42 9.11
N GLN A 8 7.52 -5.50 8.73
CA GLN A 8 6.31 -5.41 7.90
C GLN A 8 5.19 -4.84 8.77
N CYS A 9 4.84 -3.56 8.57
CA CYS A 9 3.96 -2.83 9.49
C CYS A 9 2.48 -2.90 9.06
N PHE A 10 2.05 -4.08 8.60
CA PHE A 10 0.66 -4.33 8.20
C PHE A 10 0.38 -5.84 8.15
N HIS A 11 -0.90 -6.20 8.18
CA HIS A 11 -1.36 -7.57 7.98
C HIS A 11 -2.63 -7.63 7.13
N TRP A 12 -2.92 -8.81 6.56
CA TRP A 12 -4.03 -9.03 5.63
C TRP A 12 -5.39 -8.62 6.22
N TYR A 13 -5.65 -9.07 7.44
CA TYR A 13 -6.91 -8.86 8.16
C TYR A 13 -7.01 -7.53 8.92
N TYR A 14 -6.15 -6.55 8.62
CA TYR A 14 -6.19 -5.25 9.29
C TYR A 14 -7.59 -4.63 9.09
N PRO A 15 -8.19 -4.01 10.12
CA PRO A 15 -9.53 -3.44 10.00
C PRO A 15 -9.57 -2.36 8.92
N THR A 16 -10.75 -2.14 8.36
CA THR A 16 -11.03 -0.94 7.57
C THR A 16 -11.25 0.24 8.50
N GLY A 17 -11.08 1.47 8.00
CA GLY A 17 -11.39 2.69 8.76
C GLY A 17 -10.33 3.76 8.67
N GLY A 18 -9.16 3.46 8.09
CA GLY A 18 -8.10 4.45 7.94
C GLY A 18 -7.22 4.63 9.18
N GLU A 19 -7.17 3.60 10.04
CA GLU A 19 -6.49 3.69 11.35
C GLU A 19 -4.98 3.36 11.28
N LEU A 20 -4.50 2.75 10.19
CA LEU A 20 -3.10 2.31 10.11
C LEU A 20 -2.13 3.49 10.16
N TRP A 21 -2.38 4.56 9.40
CA TRP A 21 -1.46 5.71 9.39
C TRP A 21 -1.37 6.40 10.76
N PRO A 22 -2.49 6.72 11.47
CA PRO A 22 -2.42 7.19 12.86
C PRO A 22 -1.71 6.23 13.81
N GLU A 23 -1.91 4.91 13.69
CA GLU A 23 -1.22 3.93 14.54
C GLU A 23 0.30 3.91 14.29
N VAL A 24 0.72 4.00 13.03
CA VAL A 24 2.14 4.06 12.65
C VAL A 24 2.79 5.34 13.20
N GLU A 25 2.10 6.47 13.11
CA GLU A 25 2.54 7.74 13.71
C GLU A 25 2.74 7.58 15.23
N ALA A 26 1.77 6.99 15.94
CA ALA A 26 1.83 6.77 17.37
C ALA A 26 2.93 5.76 17.80
N LEU A 27 3.25 4.78 16.95
CA LEU A 27 4.28 3.78 17.21
C LEU A 27 5.71 4.29 16.98
N ALA A 28 5.89 5.26 16.07
CA ALA A 28 7.20 5.74 15.63
C ALA A 28 8.21 6.04 16.76
N PRO A 29 7.82 6.68 17.89
CA PRO A 29 8.75 6.95 18.98
C PRO A 29 9.37 5.70 19.61
N SER A 30 8.65 4.57 19.62
CA SER A 30 9.03 3.35 20.34
C SER A 30 9.81 2.34 19.50
N LEU A 31 9.64 2.36 18.16
CA LEU A 31 10.18 1.33 17.28
C LEU A 31 11.72 1.24 17.34
N ASN A 32 12.40 2.40 17.34
CA ASN A 32 13.87 2.44 17.36
C ASN A 32 14.45 2.05 18.73
N GLU A 33 13.66 2.19 19.82
CA GLU A 33 14.02 1.74 21.16
C GLU A 33 14.06 0.21 21.25
N ILE A 34 13.13 -0.46 20.57
CA ILE A 34 13.09 -1.92 20.46
C ILE A 34 13.94 -2.49 19.32
N GLY A 35 14.72 -1.64 18.65
CA GLY A 35 15.70 -2.04 17.63
C GLY A 35 15.17 -2.11 16.19
N ILE A 36 13.93 -1.71 15.94
CA ILE A 36 13.33 -1.58 14.61
C ILE A 36 13.70 -0.21 14.03
N ASN A 37 14.39 -0.19 12.89
CA ASN A 37 14.86 1.04 12.24
C ASN A 37 14.50 1.11 10.76
N MET A 38 13.68 0.17 10.28
CA MET A 38 13.06 0.21 8.96
C MET A 38 11.62 -0.32 9.08
N VAL A 39 10.69 0.31 8.37
CA VAL A 39 9.31 -0.19 8.24
C VAL A 39 8.94 -0.35 6.78
N TRP A 40 8.27 -1.45 6.46
CA TRP A 40 7.61 -1.68 5.19
C TRP A 40 6.12 -1.46 5.37
N LEU A 41 5.61 -0.41 4.72
CA LEU A 41 4.19 -0.03 4.71
C LEU A 41 3.47 -0.72 3.54
N PRO A 42 2.17 -0.99 3.65
CA PRO A 42 1.40 -1.61 2.58
C PRO A 42 1.33 -0.68 1.35
N PRO A 43 0.87 -1.19 0.19
CA PRO A 43 0.58 -0.34 -0.96
C PRO A 43 -0.39 0.79 -0.56
N ALA A 44 0.06 2.03 -0.72
CA ALA A 44 -0.66 3.21 -0.24
C ALA A 44 -1.59 3.84 -1.29
N TYR A 45 -1.59 3.32 -2.51
CA TYR A 45 -2.40 3.80 -3.62
C TYR A 45 -3.77 3.12 -3.68
N LYS A 46 -4.73 3.78 -4.36
CA LYS A 46 -6.11 3.31 -4.53
C LYS A 46 -6.13 1.97 -5.27
N GLY A 47 -6.76 0.98 -4.63
CA GLY A 47 -7.09 -0.31 -5.23
C GLY A 47 -8.49 -0.32 -5.86
N ALA A 48 -8.73 -1.33 -6.70
CA ALA A 48 -10.01 -1.53 -7.38
C ALA A 48 -11.19 -1.69 -6.42
N SER A 49 -10.95 -2.24 -5.23
CA SER A 49 -11.95 -2.41 -4.16
C SER A 49 -12.09 -1.18 -3.24
N GLY A 50 -11.53 -0.02 -3.62
CA GLY A 50 -11.62 1.23 -2.87
C GLY A 50 -11.09 1.10 -1.44
N GLY A 51 -11.84 1.62 -0.46
CA GLY A 51 -11.49 1.59 0.96
C GLY A 51 -11.42 0.20 1.61
N TYR A 52 -11.76 -0.87 0.89
CA TYR A 52 -11.65 -2.26 1.35
C TYR A 52 -10.41 -2.99 0.80
N SER A 53 -9.71 -2.36 -0.15
CA SER A 53 -8.52 -2.91 -0.79
C SER A 53 -7.37 -3.10 0.21
N VAL A 54 -6.68 -4.24 0.12
CA VAL A 54 -5.40 -4.47 0.83
C VAL A 54 -4.19 -3.91 0.04
N GLY A 55 -4.42 -3.28 -1.10
CA GLY A 55 -3.43 -2.57 -1.91
C GLY A 55 -2.95 -3.29 -3.19
N TYR A 56 -3.08 -4.63 -3.26
CA TYR A 56 -2.54 -5.43 -4.38
C TYR A 56 -3.48 -5.53 -5.60
N ASP A 57 -4.72 -5.08 -5.51
CA ASP A 57 -5.62 -4.86 -6.65
C ASP A 57 -5.45 -3.46 -7.23
N THR A 58 -4.22 -3.10 -7.55
CA THR A 58 -3.78 -1.74 -7.94
C THR A 58 -4.64 -1.13 -9.04
N TYR A 59 -5.30 0.00 -8.75
CA TYR A 59 -6.12 0.73 -9.72
C TYR A 59 -5.43 2.02 -10.19
N ASP A 60 -5.13 2.95 -9.29
CA ASP A 60 -4.46 4.22 -9.61
C ASP A 60 -3.24 4.42 -8.72
N LEU A 61 -2.05 4.26 -9.31
CA LEU A 61 -0.75 4.33 -8.61
C LEU A 61 -0.47 5.71 -7.99
N PHE A 62 -1.16 6.75 -8.44
CA PHE A 62 -0.94 8.13 -8.01
C PHE A 62 -1.96 8.62 -7.00
N ASP A 63 -3.11 7.93 -6.87
CA ASP A 63 -4.11 8.25 -5.85
C ASP A 63 -3.73 7.60 -4.51
N LEU A 64 -3.01 8.32 -3.67
CA LEU A 64 -2.58 7.87 -2.33
C LEU A 64 -3.69 8.02 -1.25
N GLY A 65 -4.96 7.98 -1.66
CA GLY A 65 -6.09 8.32 -0.82
C GLY A 65 -6.40 9.81 -0.83
N GLU A 66 -6.39 10.43 -2.01
CA GLU A 66 -6.54 11.87 -2.26
C GLU A 66 -7.82 12.18 -3.08
N PHE A 67 -8.23 11.28 -3.97
CA PHE A 67 -9.36 11.50 -4.88
C PHE A 67 -10.53 10.55 -4.58
N ASP A 68 -11.76 11.02 -4.80
CA ASP A 68 -12.95 10.17 -4.74
C ASP A 68 -12.99 9.24 -5.95
N GLN A 69 -12.47 8.03 -5.75
CA GLN A 69 -12.34 6.98 -6.76
C GLN A 69 -12.68 5.64 -6.13
N LYS A 70 -13.35 4.76 -6.90
CA LYS A 70 -13.77 3.43 -6.44
C LYS A 70 -14.59 3.47 -5.14
N GLY A 71 -15.38 4.53 -4.94
CA GLY A 71 -16.31 4.69 -3.82
C GLY A 71 -15.66 5.12 -2.51
N SER A 72 -14.42 5.61 -2.53
CA SER A 72 -13.78 6.21 -1.34
C SER A 72 -12.74 7.27 -1.72
N VAL A 73 -12.55 8.26 -0.84
CA VAL A 73 -11.35 9.12 -0.86
C VAL A 73 -10.18 8.36 -0.25
N ALA A 74 -10.28 8.04 1.05
CA ALA A 74 -9.25 7.28 1.76
C ALA A 74 -9.06 5.87 1.20
N THR A 75 -7.84 5.34 1.35
CA THR A 75 -7.57 3.92 1.20
C THR A 75 -8.04 3.16 2.45
N LYS A 76 -7.87 1.84 2.47
CA LYS A 76 -8.09 1.03 3.69
C LYS A 76 -7.31 1.55 4.90
N TYR A 77 -6.13 2.12 4.65
CA TYR A 77 -5.13 2.47 5.66
C TYR A 77 -5.19 3.94 6.11
N GLY A 78 -5.85 4.79 5.31
CA GLY A 78 -6.08 6.20 5.60
C GLY A 78 -5.96 7.06 4.34
N ASP A 79 -6.02 8.38 4.54
CA ASP A 79 -5.82 9.37 3.49
C ASP A 79 -4.34 9.77 3.33
N LYS A 80 -4.06 10.54 2.27
CA LYS A 80 -2.70 11.02 1.95
C LYS A 80 -2.09 11.89 3.06
N ALA A 81 -2.90 12.68 3.77
CA ALA A 81 -2.39 13.56 4.82
C ALA A 81 -1.91 12.74 6.02
N GLN A 82 -2.69 11.74 6.42
CA GLN A 82 -2.32 10.80 7.48
C GLN A 82 -1.07 9.99 7.09
N LEU A 83 -0.97 9.52 5.84
CA LEU A 83 0.23 8.84 5.34
C LEU A 83 1.50 9.71 5.48
N LEU A 84 1.41 10.98 5.11
CA LEU A 84 2.54 11.91 5.22
C LEU A 84 2.91 12.20 6.68
N ALA A 85 1.93 12.30 7.58
CA ALA A 85 2.16 12.45 9.02
C ALA A 85 2.92 11.24 9.59
N ALA A 86 2.46 10.03 9.28
CA ALA A 86 3.12 8.78 9.67
C ALA A 86 4.57 8.69 9.17
N ILE A 87 4.80 9.03 7.89
CA ILE A 87 6.15 9.03 7.29
C ILE A 87 7.07 10.06 7.97
N ASN A 88 6.55 11.24 8.30
CA ASN A 88 7.33 12.28 8.96
C ASN A 88 7.72 11.85 10.38
N ALA A 89 6.78 11.29 11.16
CA ALA A 89 7.08 10.77 12.49
C ALA A 89 8.14 9.66 12.46
N LEU A 90 8.05 8.72 11.52
CA LEU A 90 9.07 7.68 11.33
C LEU A 90 10.45 8.28 11.04
N LYS A 91 10.52 9.29 10.16
CA LYS A 91 11.77 9.97 9.81
C LYS A 91 12.37 10.73 10.99
N GLU A 92 11.56 11.43 11.79
CA GLU A 92 11.99 12.13 13.00
C GLU A 92 12.64 11.17 14.01
N HIS A 93 12.16 9.92 14.06
CA HIS A 93 12.71 8.86 14.90
C HIS A 93 13.79 8.00 14.21
N ASN A 94 14.37 8.48 13.10
CA ASN A 94 15.45 7.81 12.34
C ASN A 94 15.07 6.39 11.87
N ILE A 95 13.83 6.20 11.44
CA ILE A 95 13.31 4.95 10.88
C ILE A 95 13.17 5.11 9.37
N ALA A 96 13.79 4.22 8.60
CA ALA A 96 13.63 4.20 7.14
C ALA A 96 12.23 3.71 6.75
N VAL A 97 11.65 4.30 5.72
CA VAL A 97 10.32 3.91 5.22
C VAL A 97 10.44 3.26 3.85
N LEU A 98 9.88 2.07 3.72
CA LEU A 98 9.74 1.33 2.46
C LEU A 98 8.26 1.31 2.09
N LEU A 99 7.95 1.79 0.89
CA LEU A 99 6.63 1.69 0.29
C LEU A 99 6.60 0.52 -0.68
N ASP A 100 5.50 -0.22 -0.68
CA ASP A 100 5.28 -1.32 -1.60
C ASP A 100 4.95 -0.82 -3.02
N VAL A 101 5.59 -1.42 -4.04
CA VAL A 101 5.49 -1.03 -5.46
C VAL A 101 5.01 -2.22 -6.27
N VAL A 102 3.71 -2.23 -6.58
CA VAL A 102 3.01 -3.28 -7.31
C VAL A 102 2.78 -2.81 -8.74
N VAL A 103 3.66 -3.24 -9.65
CA VAL A 103 3.65 -2.83 -11.06
C VAL A 103 3.42 -3.98 -12.04
N ASN A 104 3.15 -5.18 -11.51
CA ASN A 104 2.91 -6.37 -12.32
C ASN A 104 1.59 -6.30 -13.11
N HIS A 105 0.56 -5.66 -12.54
CA HIS A 105 -0.78 -5.59 -13.12
C HIS A 105 -1.51 -4.32 -12.67
N LYS A 106 -2.62 -4.03 -13.35
CA LYS A 106 -3.66 -3.09 -12.90
C LYS A 106 -5.00 -3.81 -12.89
N MET A 107 -5.86 -3.47 -11.92
CA MET A 107 -7.19 -4.06 -11.75
C MET A 107 -8.26 -2.97 -11.68
N GLY A 108 -9.50 -3.32 -12.03
CA GLY A 108 -10.62 -2.39 -11.96
C GLY A 108 -10.63 -1.32 -13.06
N ALA A 109 -10.21 -1.67 -14.28
CA ALA A 109 -10.31 -0.78 -15.43
C ALA A 109 -11.74 -0.22 -15.59
N ASP A 110 -11.84 1.05 -15.98
CA ASP A 110 -13.13 1.76 -16.04
C ASP A 110 -13.98 1.36 -17.25
N GLU A 111 -13.32 0.95 -18.34
CA GLU A 111 -13.97 0.63 -19.60
C GLU A 111 -13.50 -0.71 -20.17
N LYS A 112 -14.27 -1.21 -21.14
CA LYS A 112 -13.96 -2.43 -21.89
C LYS A 112 -13.50 -2.05 -23.28
N GLU A 113 -12.49 -2.76 -23.78
CA GLU A 113 -12.01 -2.62 -25.14
C GLU A 113 -12.04 -3.98 -25.86
N ALA A 114 -12.34 -3.96 -27.16
CA ALA A 114 -12.28 -5.16 -27.98
C ALA A 114 -10.82 -5.49 -28.30
N LEU A 115 -10.36 -6.68 -27.88
CA LEU A 115 -9.00 -7.14 -28.09
C LEU A 115 -9.01 -8.49 -28.79
N ARG A 116 -8.04 -8.69 -29.69
CA ARG A 116 -7.74 -10.02 -30.22
C ARG A 116 -6.85 -10.73 -29.21
N VAL A 117 -7.30 -11.87 -28.70
CA VAL A 117 -6.58 -12.64 -27.67
C VAL A 117 -6.26 -14.04 -28.15
N GLN A 118 -5.21 -14.63 -27.58
CA GLN A 118 -4.86 -16.03 -27.74
C GLN A 118 -4.59 -16.63 -26.35
N ARG A 119 -5.09 -17.84 -26.10
CA ARG A 119 -4.90 -18.51 -24.82
C ARG A 119 -3.46 -19.02 -24.68
N VAL A 120 -2.86 -18.76 -23.53
CA VAL A 120 -1.51 -19.18 -23.17
C VAL A 120 -1.47 -19.71 -21.73
N ASP A 121 -0.40 -20.41 -21.36
CA ASP A 121 -0.06 -20.74 -19.99
C ASP A 121 0.65 -19.57 -19.26
N GLU A 122 1.08 -19.79 -18.02
CA GLU A 122 1.77 -18.77 -17.21
C GLU A 122 3.11 -18.31 -17.82
N ALA A 123 3.77 -19.16 -18.62
CA ALA A 123 5.01 -18.83 -19.31
C ALA A 123 4.78 -18.11 -20.67
N GLY A 124 3.52 -17.91 -21.06
CA GLY A 124 3.16 -17.34 -22.35
C GLY A 124 3.22 -18.35 -23.52
N SER A 125 3.37 -19.64 -23.22
CA SER A 125 3.36 -20.69 -24.24
C SER A 125 1.93 -21.07 -24.61
N TYR A 126 1.73 -21.51 -25.86
CA TYR A 126 0.42 -21.93 -26.32
C TYR A 126 -0.07 -23.15 -25.52
N ALA A 127 -1.29 -23.06 -25.01
CA ALA A 127 -1.95 -24.23 -24.45
C ALA A 127 -2.24 -25.23 -25.59
N ASN A 128 -1.81 -26.49 -25.42
CA ASN A 128 -2.18 -27.61 -26.28
C ASN A 128 -3.69 -27.89 -26.22
#